data_AF-A0A381FAE8-F1
#
_entry.id   AF-A0A381FAE8-F1
#
_cell.length_a   1.000
_cell.length_b   1.000
_cell.length_c   1.000
_cell.angle_alpha   90.00
_cell.angle_beta   90.00
_cell.angle_gamma   90.00
#
_symmetry.space_group_name_H-M   'P 1'
#
loop_
_entity.id
_entity.type
_entity.pdbx_description
1 polymer ?
#
loop_
_entity_poly.entity_id
_entity_poly.type
_entity_poly.pdbx_seq_one_letter_code
_entity_poly.pdbx_strand_id
1 'polypeptide(L)'
;MLDLQRSSKVKYSTISALGSVLVLISATFPFINNIIAIFAPAINTTHVDAADNNLAAVIWSLAICFQATLIIIANYMKPYLLSYVPALFTSIYSSSFYFLPLLGYSPNENFWFFFYLVIIILILIGIMQSFNLYIKLIKLRERLIEDTFHEYLKEN
;
A
#
# COMPACT_ATOMS: atom_id res chain seq x y z
N MET A 1 -21.80 26.68 18.47
CA MET A 1 -21.78 25.22 18.21
C MET A 1 -22.35 24.84 16.82
N LEU A 2 -22.46 25.80 15.87
CA LEU A 2 -23.11 25.59 14.56
C LEU A 2 -22.20 25.86 13.34
N ASP A 3 -20.91 26.14 13.54
CA ASP A 3 -19.96 26.45 12.46
C ASP A 3 -19.13 25.25 11.95
N LEU A 4 -19.30 24.06 12.52
CA LEU A 4 -18.58 22.85 12.07
C LEU A 4 -19.19 22.18 10.82
N GLN A 5 -20.36 22.64 10.34
CA GLN A 5 -21.09 22.02 9.22
C GLN A 5 -20.93 22.72 7.87
N ARG A 6 -20.30 23.90 7.79
CA ARG A 6 -20.11 24.61 6.52
C ARG A 6 -18.67 24.44 6.03
N SER A 7 -18.53 23.71 4.92
CA SER A 7 -17.32 23.60 4.08
C SER A 7 -16.29 22.51 4.47
N SER A 8 -16.66 21.24 4.32
CA SER A 8 -15.71 20.21 3.93
C SER A 8 -15.90 19.81 2.45
N LYS A 9 -15.86 20.78 1.53
CA LYS A 9 -15.56 20.40 0.13
C LYS A 9 -14.18 19.76 0.15
N VAL A 10 -14.12 18.45 -0.09
CA VAL A 10 -12.86 17.71 -0.28
C VAL A 10 -12.11 18.45 -1.38
N LYS A 11 -11.07 19.21 -1.01
CA LYS A 11 -10.18 19.84 -1.99
C LYS A 11 -9.41 18.70 -2.65
N TYR A 12 -9.86 18.31 -3.84
CA TYR A 12 -9.13 17.37 -4.67
C TYR A 12 -7.82 18.02 -5.10
N SER A 13 -6.71 17.49 -4.62
CA SER A 13 -5.38 17.93 -5.04
C SER A 13 -4.96 17.07 -6.23
N THR A 14 -4.59 17.69 -7.34
CA THR A 14 -4.07 17.00 -8.52
C THR A 14 -2.86 16.13 -8.18
N ILE A 15 -2.04 16.56 -7.21
CA ILE A 15 -0.88 15.79 -6.71
C ILE A 15 -1.34 14.53 -5.98
N SER A 16 -2.35 14.64 -5.10
CA SER A 16 -2.92 13.47 -4.42
C SER A 16 -3.61 12.52 -5.39
N ALA A 17 -4.26 13.04 -6.44
CA ALA A 17 -4.83 12.23 -7.51
C ALA A 17 -3.75 11.48 -8.28
N LEU A 18 -2.66 12.15 -8.68
CA LEU A 18 -1.52 11.52 -9.33
C LEU A 18 -0.90 10.43 -8.46
N GLY A 19 -0.66 10.71 -7.17
CA GLY A 19 -0.18 9.72 -6.22
C GLY A 19 -1.11 8.51 -6.15
N SER A 20 -2.42 8.73 -6.16
CA SER A 20 -3.42 7.65 -6.10
C SER A 20 -3.37 6.79 -7.36
N VAL A 21 -3.19 7.39 -8.53
CA VAL A 21 -2.98 6.68 -9.79
C VAL A 21 -1.70 5.84 -9.72
N LEU A 22 -0.60 6.38 -9.18
CA LEU A 22 0.65 5.62 -9.00
C LEU A 22 0.46 4.43 -8.06
N VAL A 23 -0.28 4.58 -6.95
CA VAL A 23 -0.61 3.46 -6.05
C VAL A 23 -1.45 2.40 -6.79
N LEU A 24 -2.44 2.82 -7.58
CA LEU A 24 -3.26 1.88 -8.35
C LEU A 24 -2.44 1.14 -9.42
N ILE A 25 -1.53 1.83 -10.10
CA ILE A 25 -0.59 1.20 -11.04
C ILE A 25 0.32 0.22 -10.30
N SER A 26 0.79 0.56 -9.10
CA SER A 26 1.61 -0.36 -8.30
C SER A 26 0.89 -1.68 -8.02
N ALA A 27 -0.44 -1.67 -7.90
CA ALA A 27 -1.21 -2.87 -7.63
C ALA A 27 -1.12 -3.92 -8.76
N THR A 28 -0.77 -3.53 -9.99
CA THR A 28 -0.66 -4.46 -11.12
C THR A 28 0.67 -5.23 -11.16
N PHE A 29 1.69 -4.75 -10.43
CA PHE A 29 3.05 -5.33 -10.48
C PHE A 29 3.10 -6.80 -10.07
N PRO A 30 2.41 -7.26 -9.01
CA PRO A 30 2.34 -8.68 -8.66
C PRO A 30 1.77 -9.61 -9.74
N PHE A 31 1.19 -9.06 -10.81
CA PHE A 31 0.64 -9.84 -11.92
C PHE A 31 1.35 -9.55 -13.25
N ILE A 32 2.47 -8.81 -13.24
CA ILE A 32 3.14 -8.40 -14.47
C ILE A 32 3.64 -9.60 -15.29
N ASN A 33 4.07 -10.67 -14.61
CA ASN A 33 4.48 -11.92 -15.24
C ASN A 33 3.33 -12.53 -16.07
N ASN A 34 2.09 -12.49 -15.55
CA ASN A 34 0.92 -12.99 -16.28
C ASN A 34 0.63 -12.14 -17.52
N ILE A 35 0.80 -10.82 -17.42
CA ILE A 35 0.63 -9.91 -18.57
C ILE A 35 1.67 -10.20 -19.65
N ILE A 36 2.94 -10.36 -19.26
CA ILE A 36 4.02 -10.65 -20.21
C ILE A 36 3.85 -12.05 -20.81
N ALA A 37 3.40 -13.03 -20.04
CA ALA A 37 3.18 -14.40 -20.51
C ALA A 37 2.15 -14.49 -21.65
N ILE A 38 1.20 -13.56 -21.75
CA ILE A 38 0.23 -13.49 -22.86
C ILE A 38 0.94 -13.26 -24.19
N PHE A 39 1.97 -12.40 -24.20
CA PHE A 39 2.71 -12.04 -25.42
C PHE A 39 3.97 -12.90 -25.62
N ALA A 40 4.56 -13.39 -24.53
CA ALA A 40 5.79 -14.18 -24.51
C ALA A 40 5.61 -15.38 -23.57
N PRO A 41 4.88 -16.44 -23.97
CA PRO A 41 4.57 -17.56 -23.09
C PRO A 41 5.81 -18.38 -22.67
N ALA A 42 6.90 -18.28 -23.43
CA ALA A 42 8.16 -18.95 -23.15
C ALA A 42 8.75 -18.61 -21.77
N ILE A 43 8.40 -17.45 -21.18
CA ILE A 43 8.89 -17.06 -19.85
C ILE A 43 8.52 -18.06 -18.74
N ASN A 44 7.44 -18.83 -18.92
CA ASN A 44 6.99 -19.83 -17.94
C ASN A 44 7.88 -21.08 -17.91
N THR A 45 8.59 -21.35 -19.01
CA THR A 45 9.43 -22.54 -19.19
C THR A 45 10.92 -22.23 -19.24
N THR A 46 11.30 -20.99 -19.59
CA THR A 46 12.70 -20.57 -19.59
C THR A 46 13.24 -20.59 -18.16
N HIS A 47 14.17 -21.50 -17.89
CA HIS A 47 14.86 -21.58 -16.60
C HIS A 47 15.98 -20.54 -16.52
N VAL A 48 16.17 -19.97 -15.33
CA VAL A 48 17.20 -18.98 -15.01
C VAL A 48 18.10 -19.59 -13.94
N ASP A 49 19.26 -20.10 -14.35
CA ASP A 49 20.20 -20.83 -13.48
C ASP A 49 20.58 -20.03 -12.22
N ALA A 50 20.78 -18.71 -12.36
CA ALA A 50 21.17 -17.83 -11.26
C ALA A 50 20.10 -17.71 -10.16
N ALA A 51 18.84 -17.98 -10.48
CA ALA A 51 17.71 -17.90 -9.54
C ALA A 51 17.10 -19.28 -9.22
N ASP A 52 17.63 -20.36 -9.84
CA ASP A 52 17.08 -21.72 -9.79
C ASP A 52 15.56 -21.77 -9.97
N ASN A 53 15.05 -20.96 -10.91
CA ASN A 53 13.61 -20.81 -11.12
C ASN A 53 13.30 -20.40 -12.56
N ASN A 54 12.01 -20.40 -12.93
CA ASN A 54 11.61 -19.92 -14.25
C ASN A 54 11.67 -18.37 -14.34
N LEU A 55 11.81 -17.88 -15.57
CA LEU A 55 11.92 -16.46 -15.86
C LEU A 55 10.67 -15.68 -15.40
N ALA A 56 9.49 -16.31 -15.43
CA ALA A 56 8.25 -15.74 -14.89
C ALA A 56 8.35 -15.41 -13.39
N ALA A 57 8.88 -16.31 -12.58
CA ALA A 57 9.08 -16.11 -11.15
C ALA A 57 10.13 -15.03 -10.86
N VAL A 58 11.19 -14.94 -11.67
CA VAL A 58 12.21 -13.88 -11.58
C VAL A 58 11.61 -12.51 -11.91
N ILE A 59 10.80 -12.42 -12.97
CA ILE A 59 10.09 -11.18 -13.34
C ILE A 59 9.12 -10.77 -12.24
N TRP A 60 8.37 -11.73 -11.70
CA TRP A 60 7.42 -11.50 -10.62
C TRP A 60 8.10 -10.98 -9.34
N SER A 61 9.19 -11.61 -8.90
CA SER A 61 9.92 -11.18 -7.70
C SER A 61 10.50 -9.76 -7.86
N LEU A 62 11.05 -9.45 -9.04
CA LEU A 62 11.52 -8.11 -9.38
C LEU A 62 10.37 -7.08 -9.35
N ALA A 63 9.20 -7.45 -9.84
CA ALA A 63 8.04 -6.57 -9.87
C ALA A 63 7.53 -6.22 -8.46
N ILE A 64 7.55 -7.16 -7.52
CA ILE A 64 7.21 -6.89 -6.11
C ILE A 64 8.15 -5.84 -5.51
N CYS A 65 9.45 -5.90 -5.82
CA CYS A 65 10.40 -4.88 -5.37
C CYS A 65 10.05 -3.50 -5.94
N PHE A 66 9.74 -3.41 -7.24
CA PHE A 66 9.32 -2.15 -7.85
C PHE A 66 7.99 -1.63 -7.31
N GLN A 67 7.03 -2.51 -6.98
CA GLN A 67 5.78 -2.12 -6.33
C GLN A 67 6.05 -1.35 -5.04
N ALA A 68 6.90 -1.88 -4.16
CA ALA A 68 7.24 -1.25 -2.90
C ALA A 68 7.89 0.13 -3.10
N THR A 69 8.84 0.24 -4.03
CA THR A 69 9.49 1.52 -4.37
C THR A 69 8.47 2.54 -4.88
N LEU A 70 7.56 2.14 -5.77
CA LEU A 70 6.55 3.03 -6.33
C LEU A 70 5.57 3.53 -5.26
N ILE A 71 5.18 2.67 -4.31
CA ILE A 71 4.33 3.04 -3.17
C ILE A 71 5.03 4.06 -2.27
N ILE A 72 6.33 3.90 -1.99
CA ILE A 72 7.12 4.85 -1.19
C ILE A 72 7.15 6.22 -1.88
N ILE A 73 7.43 6.25 -3.18
CA ILE A 73 7.44 7.50 -3.96
C ILE A 73 6.05 8.14 -3.97
N ALA A 74 5.00 7.35 -4.21
CA ALA A 74 3.63 7.84 -4.24
C ALA A 74 3.20 8.42 -2.89
N ASN A 75 3.70 7.88 -1.77
CA ASN A 75 3.36 8.37 -0.42
C ASN A 75 3.72 9.85 -0.20
N TYR A 76 4.80 10.36 -0.82
CA TYR A 76 5.15 11.79 -0.75
C TYR A 76 4.07 12.71 -1.35
N MET A 77 3.23 12.17 -2.24
CA MET A 77 2.13 12.89 -2.89
C MET A 77 0.82 12.86 -2.08
N LYS A 78 0.82 12.19 -0.91
CA LYS A 78 -0.35 12.02 -0.04
C LYS A 78 -1.58 11.52 -0.80
N PRO A 79 -1.51 10.29 -1.35
CA PRO A 79 -2.60 9.71 -2.13
C PRO A 79 -3.81 9.42 -1.24
N TYR A 80 -4.97 9.24 -1.87
CA TYR A 80 -6.20 8.93 -1.15
C TYR A 80 -6.10 7.55 -0.50
N LEU A 81 -6.54 7.45 0.75
CA LEU A 81 -6.40 6.23 1.54
C LEU A 81 -7.03 4.99 0.88
N LEU A 82 -8.16 5.15 0.17
CA LEU A 82 -8.81 4.05 -0.55
C LEU A 82 -7.99 3.53 -1.74
N SER A 83 -7.07 4.33 -2.30
CA SER A 83 -6.22 3.87 -3.41
C SER A 83 -5.24 2.77 -2.99
N TYR A 84 -4.97 2.62 -1.68
CA TYR A 84 -4.12 1.55 -1.16
C TYR A 84 -4.83 0.19 -1.08
N VAL A 85 -6.17 0.14 -1.15
CA VAL A 85 -6.91 -1.14 -1.01
C VAL A 85 -6.47 -2.16 -2.07
N PRO A 86 -6.41 -1.82 -3.38
CA PRO A 86 -5.93 -2.77 -4.39
C PRO A 86 -4.46 -3.13 -4.20
N ALA A 87 -3.59 -2.16 -3.87
CA ALA A 87 -2.17 -2.42 -3.68
C ALA A 87 -1.92 -3.37 -2.49
N LEU A 88 -2.63 -3.18 -1.37
CA LEU A 88 -2.58 -4.08 -0.22
C LEU A 88 -3.11 -5.47 -0.58
N PHE A 89 -4.23 -5.53 -1.32
CA PHE A 89 -4.78 -6.80 -1.78
C PHE A 89 -3.76 -7.60 -2.59
N THR A 90 -3.16 -6.98 -3.60
CA THR A 90 -2.24 -7.69 -4.49
C THR A 90 -0.93 -8.06 -3.79
N SER A 91 -0.44 -7.22 -2.86
CA SER A 91 0.73 -7.56 -2.05
C SER A 91 0.48 -8.73 -1.09
N ILE A 92 -0.66 -8.77 -0.38
CA ILE A 92 -1.00 -9.87 0.54
C ILE A 92 -1.25 -11.15 -0.24
N TYR A 93 -2.00 -11.05 -1.34
CA TYR A 93 -2.21 -12.15 -2.28
C TYR A 93 -0.86 -12.74 -2.69
N SER A 94 0.01 -11.93 -3.29
CA SER A 94 1.33 -12.34 -3.75
C SER A 94 2.20 -12.93 -2.64
N SER A 95 2.17 -12.32 -1.46
CA SER A 95 2.92 -12.76 -0.29
C SER A 95 2.44 -14.12 0.21
N SER A 96 1.14 -14.42 0.13
CA SER A 96 0.61 -15.72 0.55
C SER A 96 1.15 -16.87 -0.31
N PHE A 97 1.34 -16.65 -1.62
CA PHE A 97 1.94 -17.63 -2.53
C PHE A 97 3.44 -17.81 -2.33
N TYR A 98 4.11 -16.87 -1.66
CA TYR A 98 5.51 -17.00 -1.29
C TYR A 98 5.67 -17.64 0.09
N PHE A 99 5.00 -17.11 1.10
CA PHE A 99 5.22 -17.47 2.50
C PHE A 99 4.47 -18.74 2.93
N LEU A 100 3.27 -19.01 2.42
CA LEU A 100 2.55 -20.23 2.82
C LEU A 100 3.31 -21.50 2.40
N PRO A 101 3.87 -21.60 1.18
CA PRO A 101 4.68 -22.76 0.80
C PRO A 101 5.92 -22.95 1.67
N LEU A 102 6.55 -21.87 2.14
CA LEU A 102 7.68 -21.94 3.09
C LEU A 102 7.26 -22.54 4.45
N LEU A 103 5.98 -22.43 4.81
CA LEU A 103 5.40 -23.02 6.01
C LEU A 103 4.82 -24.43 5.76
N GLY A 104 4.99 -24.99 4.56
CA GLY A 104 4.44 -26.29 4.17
C GLY A 104 2.97 -26.27 3.77
N TYR A 105 2.38 -25.09 3.57
CA TYR A 105 0.98 -24.93 3.13
C TYR A 105 0.92 -24.50 1.67
N SER A 106 0.10 -25.16 0.86
CA SER A 106 -0.22 -24.66 -0.48
C SER A 106 -1.45 -23.74 -0.39
N PRO A 107 -1.37 -22.48 -0.85
CA PRO A 107 -2.54 -21.61 -0.94
C PRO A 107 -3.59 -22.27 -1.81
N ASN A 108 -4.80 -22.45 -1.28
CA ASN A 108 -5.95 -22.89 -2.05
C ASN A 108 -6.85 -21.68 -2.27
N GLU A 109 -7.01 -21.26 -3.52
CA GLU A 109 -7.80 -20.10 -3.95
C GLU A 109 -9.32 -20.34 -3.84
N ASN A 110 -9.78 -20.79 -2.68
CA ASN A 110 -11.19 -20.97 -2.37
C ASN A 110 -11.81 -19.68 -1.82
N PHE A 111 -13.13 -19.69 -1.65
CA PHE A 111 -13.87 -18.55 -1.08
C PHE A 111 -13.29 -18.10 0.28
N TRP A 112 -12.90 -19.04 1.13
CA TRP A 112 -12.36 -18.75 2.46
C TRP A 112 -11.02 -18.02 2.40
N PHE A 113 -10.14 -18.38 1.48
CA PHE A 113 -8.87 -17.71 1.26
C PHE A 113 -9.09 -16.23 0.92
N PHE A 114 -9.96 -15.93 -0.03
CA PHE A 114 -10.29 -14.53 -0.37
C PHE A 114 -11.02 -13.80 0.76
N PHE A 115 -11.88 -14.48 1.51
CA PHE A 115 -12.56 -13.91 2.68
C PHE A 115 -11.55 -13.45 3.74
N TYR A 116 -10.58 -14.31 4.11
CA TYR A 116 -9.53 -13.94 5.06
C TYR A 116 -8.65 -12.81 4.53
N LEU A 117 -8.35 -12.80 3.23
CA LEU A 117 -7.58 -11.74 2.58
C LEU A 117 -8.28 -10.38 2.74
N VAL A 118 -9.59 -10.31 2.49
CA VAL A 118 -10.39 -9.08 2.67
C VAL A 118 -10.39 -8.64 4.14
N ILE A 119 -10.53 -9.56 5.09
CA ILE A 119 -10.46 -9.24 6.53
C ILE A 119 -9.10 -8.62 6.89
N ILE A 120 -8.00 -9.21 6.43
CA ILE A 120 -6.66 -8.71 6.69
C ILE A 120 -6.50 -7.29 6.15
N ILE A 121 -6.99 -7.00 4.94
CA ILE A 121 -6.95 -5.66 4.36
C ILE A 121 -7.73 -4.65 5.21
N LEU A 122 -8.94 -5.00 5.64
CA LEU A 122 -9.75 -4.13 6.50
C LEU A 122 -9.03 -3.80 7.81
N ILE A 123 -8.39 -4.80 8.42
CA ILE A 123 -7.57 -4.62 9.63
C ILE A 123 -6.40 -3.68 9.34
N LEU A 124 -5.64 -3.89 8.26
CA LEU A 124 -4.51 -3.03 7.90
C LEU A 124 -4.93 -1.59 7.64
N ILE A 125 -6.05 -1.38 6.94
CA ILE A 125 -6.62 -0.05 6.72
C ILE A 125 -6.98 0.60 8.07
N GLY A 126 -7.61 -0.15 8.98
CA GLY A 126 -7.93 0.33 10.33
C GLY A 126 -6.68 0.73 11.12
N ILE A 127 -5.62 -0.07 11.06
CA ILE A 127 -4.33 0.23 11.68
C ILE A 127 -3.71 1.50 11.06
N MET A 128 -3.70 1.63 9.73
CA MET A 128 -3.20 2.82 9.04
C MET A 128 -3.94 4.09 9.46
N GLN A 129 -5.28 4.02 9.60
CA GLN A 129 -6.08 5.15 10.06
C GLN A 129 -5.78 5.51 11.52
N SER A 130 -5.68 4.49 12.39
CA SER A 130 -5.39 4.67 13.82
C SER A 130 -4.02 5.28 14.03
N PHE A 131 -3.00 4.81 13.29
CA PHE A 131 -1.65 5.36 13.33
C PHE A 131 -1.60 6.81 12.81
N ASN A 132 -2.31 7.10 11.72
CA ASN A 132 -2.43 8.47 11.21
C ASN A 132 -3.09 9.43 12.21
N LEU A 133 -4.12 8.98 12.93
CA LEU A 133 -4.74 9.75 14.00
C LEU A 133 -3.75 9.99 15.14
N TYR A 134 -3.05 8.95 15.57
CA TYR A 134 -2.05 9.02 16.64
C TYR A 134 -0.94 10.04 16.33
N ILE A 135 -0.36 10.02 15.12
CA ILE A 135 0.65 11.00 14.70
C ILE A 135 0.09 12.42 14.66
N LYS A 136 -1.16 12.60 14.23
CA LYS A 136 -1.80 13.93 14.25
C LYS A 136 -1.99 14.46 15.67
N LEU A 137 -2.35 13.59 16.61
CA LEU A 137 -2.51 13.95 18.02
C LEU A 137 -1.18 14.37 18.65
N ILE A 138 -0.09 13.65 18.37
CA ILE A 138 1.25 14.03 18.83
C ILE A 138 1.64 15.41 18.28
N LYS A 139 1.49 15.63 16.97
CA LYS A 139 1.83 16.92 16.34
C LYS A 139 0.99 18.08 16.86
N LEU A 140 -0.27 17.82 17.24
CA LEU A 140 -1.13 18.83 17.85
C LEU A 140 -0.66 19.17 19.27
N ARG A 141 -0.29 18.14 20.04
CA ARG A 141 0.27 18.32 21.39
C ARG A 141 1.59 19.10 21.36
N GLU A 142 2.47 18.81 20.41
CA GLU A 142 3.73 19.55 20.21
C GLU A 142 3.48 21.04 19.96
N ARG A 143 2.58 21.38 19.02
CA ARG A 143 2.23 22.79 18.74
C ARG A 143 1.64 23.52 19.93
N LEU A 144 0.74 22.87 20.68
CA LEU A 144 0.16 23.49 21.88
C LEU A 144 1.23 23.82 22.93
N ILE A 145 2.24 22.95 23.08
CA ILE A 145 3.37 23.20 23.99
C ILE A 145 4.21 24.38 23.49
N GLU A 146 4.54 24.42 22.20
CA GLU A 146 5.28 25.54 21.58
C GLU A 146 4.55 26.88 21.75
N ASP A 147 3.25 26.92 21.46
CA ASP A 147 2.41 28.11 21.59
C ASP A 147 2.37 28.60 23.04
N THR A 148 2.15 27.69 24.00
CA THR A 148 2.15 28.02 25.44
C THR A 148 3.49 28.59 25.90
N PHE A 149 4.60 28.03 25.41
CA PHE A 149 5.94 28.48 25.75
C PHE A 149 6.23 29.88 25.18
N HIS A 150 5.77 30.14 23.96
CA HIS A 150 5.88 31.45 23.33
C HIS A 150 5.06 32.54 24.03
N GLU A 151 3.86 32.22 24.52
CA GLU A 151 3.06 33.15 25.32
C GLU A 151 3.76 33.49 26.65
N TYR A 152 4.28 32.47 27.36
CA TYR A 152 4.99 32.67 28.63
C TYR A 152 6.25 33.56 28.51
N LEU A 153 6.99 33.42 27.40
CA LEU A 153 8.15 34.27 27.08
C LEU A 153 7.79 35.70 26.65
N LYS A 154 6.53 35.96 26.31
CA LYS A 154 6.07 37.29 25.91
C LYS A 154 5.57 38.11 27.10
N GLU A 155 5.12 37.44 28.15
CA GLU A 155 4.63 38.05 29.39
C GLU A 155 5.74 38.35 30.41
N ASN A 156 6.95 37.78 30.22
CA ASN A 156 8.15 38.07 31.01
C ASN A 156 9.22 38.78 30.16
#